data_AF-A0A535F8K8-F1
#
_entry.id   AF-A0A535F8K8-F1
#
_cell.length_a   1.000
_cell.length_b   1.000
_cell.length_c   1.000
_cell.angle_alpha   90.00
_cell.angle_beta   90.00
_cell.angle_gamma   90.00
#
_symmetry.space_group_name_H-M   'P 1'
#
loop_
_entity.id
_entity.type
_entity.pdbx_description
1 polymer ?
#
loop_
_entity_poly.entity_id
_entity_poly.type
_entity_poly.pdbx_seq_one_letter_code
_entity_poly.pdbx_strand_id
1 'polypeptide(L)' 'MDLCGKRVLVMGLGLQGSGMAAARYAVQQGAIVRVTDMKPAAVLAPSMQALAGLPIEFILGQHREEELRSAD' A
#
# COMPACT_ATOMS: atom_id res chain seq x y z
N MET A 1 -8.49 -17.89 -0.92
CA MET A 1 -7.27 -17.45 -0.21
C MET A 1 -7.70 -16.53 0.90
N ASP A 2 -7.40 -16.85 2.15
CA ASP A 2 -7.74 -16.00 3.29
C ASP A 2 -6.58 -15.03 3.56
N LEU A 3 -6.87 -13.73 3.46
CA LEU A 3 -5.95 -12.63 3.73
C LEU A 3 -6.32 -11.90 5.02
N CYS A 4 -7.41 -12.30 5.68
CA CYS A 4 -7.87 -11.67 6.91
C CYS A 4 -6.78 -11.78 8.00
N GLY A 5 -6.41 -10.63 8.57
CA GLY A 5 -5.37 -10.54 9.60
C GLY A 5 -3.93 -10.74 9.09
N LYS A 6 -3.71 -10.97 7.80
CA LYS A 6 -2.36 -11.10 7.24
C LYS A 6 -1.75 -9.75 6.90
N ARG A 7 -0.43 -9.65 7.06
CA ARG A 7 0.34 -8.47 6.67
C ARG A 7 0.62 -8.55 5.17
N VAL A 8 0.09 -7.60 4.41
CA VAL A 8 0.27 -7.54 2.95
C VAL A 8 1.03 -6.28 2.60
N LEU A 9 2.22 -6.47 2.01
CA LEU A 9 3.03 -5.38 1.50
C LEU A 9 2.80 -5.23 0.00
N VAL A 10 2.32 -4.06 -0.41
CA VAL A 10 2.16 -3.68 -1.81
C VAL A 10 3.30 -2.74 -2.20
N MET A 11 4.22 -3.22 -3.03
CA MET A 11 5.31 -2.41 -3.56
C MET A 11 4.90 -1.77 -4.89
N GLY A 12 5.04 -0.45 -4.97
CA GLY A 12 4.66 0.35 -6.12
C GLY A 12 3.16 0.59 -6.16
N LEU A 13 2.72 1.77 -5.71
CA LEU A 13 1.34 2.21 -5.90
C LEU A 13 1.08 2.48 -7.40
N GLY A 14 2.11 3.00 -8.07
CA GLY A 14 2.09 3.31 -9.48
C GLY A 14 1.22 4.55 -9.79
N LEU A 15 1.52 5.18 -10.93
CA LEU A 15 0.69 6.29 -11.44
C LEU A 15 -0.55 5.78 -12.19
N GLN A 16 -0.50 4.53 -12.67
CA GLN A 16 -1.56 3.90 -13.45
C GLN A 16 -2.55 3.10 -12.59
N GLY A 17 -2.43 3.16 -11.26
CA GLY A 17 -3.43 2.60 -10.33
C GLY A 17 -3.41 1.08 -10.12
N SER A 18 -2.46 0.35 -10.70
CA SER A 18 -2.35 -1.11 -10.53
C SER A 18 -2.09 -1.52 -9.07
N GLY A 19 -1.14 -0.87 -8.39
CA GLY A 19 -0.90 -1.10 -6.97
C GLY A 19 -2.07 -0.65 -6.09
N MET A 20 -2.82 0.36 -6.56
CA MET A 20 -3.99 0.89 -5.86
C MET A 20 -5.12 -0.15 -5.79
N ALA A 21 -5.40 -0.83 -6.90
CA ALA A 21 -6.40 -1.90 -6.96
C ALA A 21 -6.01 -3.08 -6.05
N ALA A 22 -4.73 -3.46 -6.06
CA ALA A 22 -4.22 -4.53 -5.20
C ALA A 22 -4.35 -4.19 -3.70
N ALA A 23 -3.96 -2.97 -3.31
CA ALA A 23 -4.07 -2.50 -1.92
C ALA A 23 -5.53 -2.47 -1.45
N ARG A 24 -6.44 -1.94 -2.27
CA ARG A 24 -7.87 -1.91 -1.98
C ARG A 24 -8.45 -3.31 -1.83
N TYR A 25 -8.12 -4.23 -2.73
CA TYR A 25 -8.58 -5.60 -2.66
C TYR A 25 -8.11 -6.28 -1.38
N ALA A 26 -6.83 -6.16 -1.02
CA ALA A 26 -6.29 -6.76 0.19
C ALA A 26 -6.97 -6.24 1.46
N VAL A 27 -7.22 -4.92 1.57
CA VAL A 27 -7.99 -4.35 2.69
C VAL A 27 -9.40 -4.93 2.75
N GLN A 28 -10.09 -5.04 1.61
CA GLN A 28 -11.43 -5.61 1.55
C GLN A 28 -11.48 -7.08 1.97
N GLN A 29 -10.38 -7.81 1.85
CA GLN A 29 -10.22 -9.17 2.37
C GLN A 29 -9.83 -9.21 3.86
N GLY A 30 -9.75 -8.06 4.55
CA GLY A 30 -9.39 -7.97 5.97
C GLY A 30 -7.90 -7.99 6.26
N ALA A 31 -7.05 -7.78 5.25
CA ALA A 31 -5.61 -7.73 5.43
C ALA A 31 -5.15 -6.43 6.09
N ILE A 32 -4.01 -6.49 6.78
CA ILE A 32 -3.27 -5.34 7.26
C ILE A 32 -2.35 -4.90 6.12
N VAL A 33 -2.73 -3.85 5.42
CA VAL A 33 -2.08 -3.45 4.16
C VAL A 33 -1.11 -2.29 4.37
N ARG A 34 0.10 -2.47 3.84
CA ARG A 34 1.13 -1.44 3.79
C ARG A 34 1.55 -1.24 2.33
N VAL A 35 1.59 -0.01 1.88
CA VAL A 35 1.97 0.38 0.51
C VAL A 35 3.30 1.11 0.58
N THR A 36 4.27 0.72 -0.24
CA THR A 36 5.53 1.46 -0.39
C THR A 36 5.74 1.90 -1.83
N ASP A 37 6.27 3.12 -2.03
CA ASP A 37 6.62 3.62 -3.35
C ASP A 37 7.81 4.60 -3.25
N MET A 38 8.68 4.60 -4.26
CA MET A 38 9.79 5.56 -4.35
C MET A 38 9.33 6.97 -4.69
N LYS A 39 8.13 7.12 -5.27
CA LYS A 39 7.57 8.44 -5.60
C LYS A 39 7.09 9.15 -4.32
N PRO A 40 7.25 10.47 -4.27
CA PRO A 40 6.78 11.25 -3.13
C PRO A 40 5.25 11.32 -3.10
N ALA A 41 4.68 11.56 -1.91
CA ALA A 41 3.25 11.67 -1.70
C ALA A 41 2.56 12.68 -2.64
N ALA A 42 3.22 13.80 -2.98
CA ALA A 42 2.68 14.79 -3.91
C ALA A 42 2.37 14.20 -5.30
N VAL A 43 3.21 13.29 -5.79
CA VAL A 43 3.03 12.61 -7.09
C VAL A 43 1.96 11.53 -7.01
N LEU A 44 1.79 10.93 -5.83
CA LEU A 44 0.83 9.86 -5.57
C LEU A 44 -0.50 10.33 -4.99
N ALA A 45 -0.67 11.65 -4.82
CA ALA A 45 -1.85 12.25 -4.20
C ALA A 45 -3.18 11.74 -4.80
N PRO A 46 -3.34 11.57 -6.13
CA PRO A 46 -4.56 11.01 -6.70
C PRO A 46 -4.84 9.56 -6.24
N SER A 47 -3.79 8.73 -6.20
CA SER A 47 -3.89 7.34 -5.74
C SER A 47 -4.16 7.25 -4.23
N MET A 48 -3.56 8.13 -3.43
CA MET A 48 -3.80 8.21 -1.99
C MET A 48 -5.23 8.68 -1.70
N GLN A 49 -5.75 9.67 -2.44
CA GLN A 49 -7.12 10.14 -2.30
C GLN A 49 -8.14 9.04 -2.62
N ALA A 50 -7.90 8.25 -3.67
CA ALA A 50 -8.76 7.13 -4.03
C ALA A 50 -8.74 5.97 -3.00
N LEU A 51 -7.71 5.91 -2.16
CA LEU A 51 -7.59 4.97 -1.04
C LEU A 51 -7.91 5.61 0.32
N ALA A 52 -8.30 6.88 0.35
CA ALA A 52 -8.59 7.58 1.59
C ALA A 52 -9.76 6.90 2.33
N GLY A 53 -9.62 6.78 3.65
CA GLY A 53 -10.61 6.10 4.51
C GLY A 53 -10.43 4.58 4.61
N LEU A 54 -9.49 3.99 3.88
CA LEU A 54 -9.07 2.60 4.10
C LEU A 54 -7.93 2.53 5.13
N PRO A 55 -7.86 1.49 5.97
CA PRO A 55 -6.77 1.26 6.90
C PRO A 55 -5.50 0.79 6.17
N ILE A 56 -4.90 1.70 5.40
CA ILE A 56 -3.69 1.47 4.61
C ILE A 56 -2.58 2.38 5.12
N GLU A 57 -1.43 1.79 5.40
CA GLU A 57 -0.23 2.53 5.77
C GLU A 57 0.62 2.81 4.52
N PHE A 58 1.01 4.07 4.30
CA PHE A 58 1.77 4.48 3.12
C PHE A 58 3.19 4.91 3.50
N ILE A 59 4.19 4.24 2.92
CA ILE A 59 5.61 4.56 3.07
C ILE A 59 6.12 5.08 1.72
N LEU A 60 6.18 6.40 1.57
CA LEU A 60 6.41 7.06 0.27
C LEU A 60 7.72 7.85 0.26
N GLY A 61 8.33 7.92 -0.92
CA GLY A 61 9.49 8.78 -1.18
C GLY A 61 10.83 8.23 -0.67
N GLN A 62 10.86 7.02 -0.09
CA GLN A 62 12.08 6.40 0.45
C GLN A 62 11.99 4.87 0.34
N HIS A 63 13.03 4.20 -0.18
CA HIS A 63 13.26 2.78 0.12
C HIS A 63 14.11 2.71 1.38
N ARG A 64 13.49 2.80 2.56
CA ARG A 64 14.14 2.35 3.79
C ARG A 64 13.95 0.84 3.87
N GLU A 65 14.98 0.09 3.48
CA GLU A 65 14.98 -1.39 3.52
C GLU A 65 14.63 -1.94 4.92
N GLU A 66 14.87 -1.17 5.97
CA GLU A 66 14.55 -1.52 7.36
C GLU A 66 13.04 -1.63 7.64
N GLU A 67 12.18 -0.91 6.91
CA GLU A 67 10.73 -0.94 7.13
C GLU A 67 10.03 -2.08 6.37
N LEU A 68 10.70 -2.65 5.37
CA LEU A 68 10.23 -3.78 4.57
C LEU A 68 10.23 -5.12 5.33
N ARG A 69 11.03 -5.23 6.41
CA ARG A 69 11.25 -6.47 7.18
C ARG A 69 10.09 -6.89 8.08
N SER A 70 9.01 -6.12 8.15
CA SER A 70 7.90 -6.39 9.06
C SER A 70 6.68 -7.06 8.39
N ALA A 71 6.82 -7.55 7.16
CA ALA A 71 5.78 -8.30 6.47
C ALA A 71 6.15 -9.80 6.45
N ASP A 72 5.49 -10.59 7.31
CA ASP A 72 5.46 -12.07 7.28
C ASP A 72 4.05 -12.55 6.93
#